data_AF-A0A8H6YSW4-F1
#
_entry.id   AF-A0A8H6YSW4-F1
#
_cell.length_a   1.000
_cell.length_b   1.000
_cell.length_c   1.000
_cell.angle_alpha   90.00
_cell.angle_beta   90.00
_cell.angle_gamma   90.00
#
_symmetry.space_group_name_H-M   'P 1'
#
loop_
_entity.id
_entity.type
_entity.pdbx_description
1 polymer ?
#
loop_
_entity_poly.entity_id
_entity_poly.type
_entity_poly.pdbx_seq_one_letter_code
_entity_poly.pdbx_strand_id
1 'polypeptide(L)'
;MTISQELVAAARSAYRQLLRASSSTFGGDERVLQGEGFRFQQDAITARSITDPVVYEQQNALAMEVATIVRKNIVQAARAAEDADTWRVRITNDTELGSNDTIKNPPPMETSRRARRKEKDAQVYITLLRFWSAADFLLFYSVLKKAHKNREVPELREEDLEEVFVRGSGPGGQSVNKTENNVQLLHRPTGIRLDRIQNPGLSRGELQRAKQRERERRRSRKAKKKHKEKQDVDS
;
A
#
# COMPACT_ATOMS: atom_id res chain seq x y z
N MET A 1 -8.70 41.26 -19.60
CA MET A 1 -8.35 40.80 -20.95
C MET A 1 -9.59 40.11 -21.53
N THR A 2 -9.86 40.24 -22.82
CA THR A 2 -11.02 39.59 -23.46
C THR A 2 -10.62 38.18 -23.90
N ILE A 3 -11.48 37.19 -23.65
CA ILE A 3 -11.25 35.81 -24.08
C ILE A 3 -11.28 35.75 -25.62
N SER A 4 -10.32 35.02 -26.23
CA SER A 4 -10.28 34.79 -27.68
C SER A 4 -11.52 34.04 -28.17
N GLN A 5 -11.99 34.37 -29.37
CA GLN A 5 -13.09 33.65 -30.04
C GLN A 5 -12.79 32.15 -30.23
N GLU A 6 -11.52 31.79 -30.41
CA GLU A 6 -11.08 30.40 -30.54
C GLU A 6 -11.32 29.61 -29.26
N LEU A 7 -10.97 30.20 -28.10
CA LEU A 7 -11.19 29.59 -26.80
C LEU A 7 -12.70 29.42 -26.52
N VAL A 8 -13.53 30.39 -26.91
CA VAL A 8 -14.98 30.28 -26.79
C VAL A 8 -15.54 29.17 -27.69
N ALA A 9 -15.00 29.02 -28.91
CA ALA A 9 -15.39 27.94 -29.81
C ALA A 9 -14.96 26.56 -29.26
N ALA A 10 -13.77 26.47 -28.67
CA ALA A 10 -13.28 25.27 -27.99
C ALA A 10 -14.15 24.91 -26.76
N ALA A 11 -14.55 25.89 -25.95
CA ALA A 11 -15.46 25.67 -24.82
C ALA A 11 -16.81 25.09 -25.27
N ARG A 12 -17.38 25.64 -26.36
CA ARG A 12 -18.64 25.14 -26.94
C ARG A 12 -18.49 23.70 -27.45
N SER A 13 -17.36 23.37 -28.08
CA SER A 13 -17.12 22.03 -28.58
C SER A 13 -16.95 21.03 -27.42
N ALA A 14 -16.19 21.39 -26.38
CA ALA A 14 -16.01 20.59 -25.17
C ALA A 14 -17.33 20.31 -24.47
N TYR A 15 -18.16 21.35 -24.26
CA TYR A 15 -19.48 21.21 -23.65
C TYR A 15 -20.39 20.25 -24.43
N ARG A 16 -20.42 20.35 -25.77
CA ARG A 16 -21.19 19.43 -26.61
C ARG A 16 -20.66 17.99 -26.51
N GLN A 17 -19.35 17.80 -26.46
CA GLN A 17 -18.76 16.47 -26.31
C GLN A 17 -19.11 15.84 -24.96
N LEU A 18 -19.12 16.64 -23.91
CA LEU A 18 -19.48 16.25 -22.56
C LEU A 18 -20.96 15.83 -22.49
N LEU A 19 -21.87 16.64 -23.04
CA LEU A 19 -23.29 16.28 -23.15
C LEU A 19 -23.53 15.00 -23.95
N ARG A 20 -22.83 14.83 -25.08
CA ARG A 20 -22.92 13.60 -25.89
C ARG A 20 -22.39 12.39 -25.13
N ALA A 21 -21.27 12.52 -24.41
CA ALA A 21 -20.72 11.45 -23.59
C ALA A 21 -21.72 11.03 -22.51
N SER A 22 -22.22 11.98 -21.70
CA SER A 22 -23.22 11.74 -20.66
C SER A 22 -24.51 11.11 -21.19
N SER A 23 -25.05 11.64 -22.30
CA SER A 23 -26.26 11.07 -22.93
C SER A 23 -26.05 9.63 -23.41
N SER A 24 -24.86 9.31 -23.93
CA SER A 24 -24.55 7.95 -24.39
C SER A 24 -24.35 6.96 -23.25
N THR A 25 -23.74 7.39 -22.14
CA THR A 25 -23.36 6.54 -21.00
C THR A 25 -24.52 6.29 -20.06
N PHE A 26 -25.29 7.33 -19.75
CA PHE A 26 -26.42 7.27 -18.81
C PHE A 26 -27.78 7.13 -19.51
N GLY A 27 -27.79 6.71 -20.78
CA GLY A 27 -29.03 6.52 -21.53
C GLY A 27 -29.97 5.54 -20.84
N GLY A 28 -31.21 5.97 -20.60
CA GLY A 28 -32.23 5.17 -19.89
C GLY A 28 -32.29 5.43 -18.38
N ASP A 29 -31.33 6.17 -17.80
CA ASP A 29 -31.41 6.69 -16.44
C ASP A 29 -31.68 8.19 -16.44
N GLU A 30 -32.97 8.53 -16.49
CA GLU A 30 -33.41 9.92 -16.59
C GLU A 30 -32.99 10.76 -15.38
N ARG A 31 -32.92 10.16 -14.18
CA ARG A 31 -32.54 10.89 -12.96
C ARG A 31 -31.10 11.35 -13.01
N VAL A 32 -30.21 10.46 -13.44
CA VAL A 32 -28.79 10.78 -13.61
C VAL A 32 -28.62 11.81 -14.72
N LEU A 33 -29.28 11.63 -15.86
CA LEU A 33 -29.20 12.59 -16.97
C LEU A 33 -29.68 14.00 -16.59
N GLN A 34 -30.77 14.10 -15.82
CA GLN A 34 -31.27 15.40 -15.33
C GLN A 34 -30.30 16.03 -14.33
N GLY A 35 -29.76 15.25 -13.39
CA GLY A 35 -28.79 15.73 -12.40
C GLY A 35 -27.49 16.20 -13.03
N GLU A 36 -26.90 15.38 -13.91
CA GLU A 36 -25.69 15.70 -14.66
C GLU A 36 -25.92 16.90 -15.59
N GLY A 37 -27.05 16.95 -16.29
CA GLY A 37 -27.41 18.08 -17.15
C GLY A 37 -27.49 19.40 -16.38
N PHE A 38 -28.12 19.42 -15.21
CA PHE A 38 -28.16 20.58 -14.33
C PHE A 38 -26.75 20.99 -13.89
N ARG A 39 -25.92 20.02 -13.47
CA ARG A 39 -24.55 20.29 -13.04
C ARG A 39 -23.70 20.90 -14.14
N PHE A 40 -23.72 20.34 -15.34
CA PHE A 40 -22.94 20.86 -16.47
C PHE A 40 -23.39 22.26 -16.89
N GLN A 41 -24.70 22.54 -16.81
CA GLN A 41 -25.21 23.89 -17.05
C GLN A 41 -24.69 24.87 -16.00
N GLN A 42 -24.70 24.49 -14.72
CA GLN A 42 -24.19 25.32 -13.63
C GLN A 42 -22.69 25.60 -13.76
N ASP A 43 -21.90 24.58 -14.09
CA ASP A 43 -20.46 24.70 -14.32
C ASP A 43 -20.17 25.61 -15.54
N ALA A 44 -20.94 25.46 -16.63
CA ALA A 44 -20.82 26.32 -17.81
C ALA A 44 -21.21 27.78 -17.54
N ILE A 45 -22.21 28.03 -16.67
CA ILE A 45 -22.57 29.39 -16.22
C ILE A 45 -21.44 29.99 -15.38
N THR A 46 -20.88 29.20 -14.45
CA THR A 46 -19.77 29.61 -13.58
C THR A 46 -18.51 29.91 -14.39
N ALA A 47 -18.24 29.14 -15.44
CA ALA A 47 -17.12 29.37 -16.34
C ALA A 47 -17.20 30.70 -17.10
N ARG A 48 -18.40 31.27 -17.31
CA ARG A 48 -18.58 32.55 -18.01
C ARG A 48 -18.06 33.76 -17.23
N SER A 49 -17.97 33.68 -15.89
CA SER A 49 -17.42 34.77 -15.09
C SER A 49 -15.88 34.81 -15.09
N ILE A 50 -15.23 33.80 -15.67
CA ILE A 50 -13.77 33.72 -15.74
C ILE A 50 -13.29 34.67 -16.83
N THR A 51 -12.31 35.50 -16.48
CA THR A 51 -11.73 36.51 -17.37
C THR A 51 -10.29 36.21 -17.74
N ASP A 52 -9.62 35.32 -17.01
CA ASP A 52 -8.24 34.89 -17.28
C ASP A 52 -8.21 33.84 -18.40
N PRO A 53 -7.52 34.11 -19.54
CA PRO A 53 -7.41 33.17 -20.65
C PRO A 53 -6.80 31.82 -20.26
N VAL A 54 -5.81 31.80 -19.36
CA VAL A 54 -5.10 30.55 -19.00
C VAL A 54 -6.03 29.63 -18.22
N VAL A 55 -6.76 30.18 -17.25
CA VAL A 55 -7.74 29.43 -16.46
C VAL A 55 -8.89 28.93 -17.36
N TYR A 56 -9.32 29.75 -18.32
CA TYR A 56 -10.36 29.39 -19.26
C TYR A 56 -9.94 28.21 -20.17
N GLU A 57 -8.71 28.22 -20.67
CA GLU A 57 -8.15 27.11 -21.44
C GLU A 57 -8.05 25.82 -20.61
N GLN A 58 -7.59 25.93 -19.36
CA GLN A 58 -7.53 24.79 -18.44
C GLN A 58 -8.92 24.17 -18.19
N GLN A 59 -9.96 24.98 -18.04
CA GLN A 59 -11.33 24.47 -17.89
C GLN A 59 -11.85 23.79 -19.15
N ASN A 60 -11.48 24.30 -20.33
CA ASN A 60 -11.84 23.65 -21.60
C ASN A 60 -11.17 22.27 -21.73
N ALA A 61 -9.89 22.18 -21.38
CA ALA A 61 -9.15 20.92 -21.36
C ALA A 61 -9.77 19.93 -20.37
N LEU A 62 -10.07 20.39 -19.15
CA LEU A 62 -10.72 19.58 -18.12
C LEU A 62 -12.08 19.04 -18.60
N ALA A 63 -12.91 19.86 -19.25
CA ALA A 63 -14.21 19.42 -19.77
C ALA A 63 -14.06 18.32 -20.84
N MET A 64 -13.03 18.40 -21.67
CA MET A 64 -12.71 17.34 -22.65
C MET A 64 -12.27 16.04 -21.95
N GLU A 65 -11.41 16.13 -20.94
CA GLU A 65 -10.95 14.97 -20.16
C GLU A 65 -12.11 14.30 -19.41
N VAL A 66 -13.00 15.10 -18.81
CA VAL A 66 -14.21 14.56 -18.17
C VAL A 66 -15.06 13.84 -19.21
N ALA A 67 -15.23 14.41 -20.41
CA ALA A 67 -15.98 13.75 -21.48
C ALA A 67 -15.35 12.43 -21.93
N THR A 68 -14.02 12.33 -21.98
CA THR A 68 -13.34 11.06 -22.34
C THR A 68 -13.49 10.02 -21.24
N ILE A 69 -13.31 10.40 -19.97
CA ILE A 69 -13.49 9.51 -18.83
C ILE A 69 -14.93 8.99 -18.77
N VAL A 70 -15.92 9.87 -18.90
CA VAL A 70 -17.33 9.48 -18.88
C VAL A 70 -17.62 8.49 -20.01
N ARG A 71 -17.14 8.75 -21.23
CA ARG A 71 -17.40 7.89 -22.39
C ARG A 71 -16.69 6.53 -22.33
N LYS A 72 -15.44 6.50 -21.87
CA LYS A 72 -14.57 5.32 -21.96
C LYS A 72 -14.54 4.48 -20.70
N ASN A 73 -14.60 5.10 -19.53
CA ASN A 73 -14.29 4.45 -18.26
C ASN A 73 -15.55 4.19 -17.42
N ILE A 74 -16.63 4.94 -17.65
CA ILE A 74 -17.87 4.77 -16.90
C ILE A 74 -18.83 3.87 -17.68
N VAL A 75 -19.27 2.81 -17.01
CA VAL A 75 -20.30 1.88 -17.49
C VAL A 75 -21.41 1.79 -16.46
N GLN A 76 -22.65 1.73 -16.93
CA GLN A 76 -23.82 1.65 -16.07
C GLN A 76 -24.49 0.27 -16.17
N ALA A 77 -24.98 -0.24 -15.05
CA ALA A 77 -25.85 -1.40 -15.04
C ALA A 77 -27.29 -0.98 -15.39
N ALA A 78 -27.90 -1.67 -16.35
CA ALA A 78 -29.30 -1.54 -16.69
C ALA A 78 -30.05 -2.80 -16.24
N ARG A 79 -31.27 -2.66 -15.73
CA ARG A 79 -32.13 -3.82 -15.42
C ARG A 79 -32.45 -4.59 -16.70
N ALA A 80 -32.41 -5.91 -16.62
CA ALA A 80 -32.90 -6.77 -17.69
C ALA A 80 -34.43 -6.63 -17.80
N ALA A 81 -34.96 -6.65 -19.02
CA ALA A 81 -36.40 -6.49 -19.26
C ALA A 81 -37.22 -7.71 -18.82
N GLU A 82 -36.59 -8.88 -18.76
CA GLU A 82 -37.26 -10.16 -18.49
C GLU A 82 -37.34 -10.47 -16.98
N ASP A 83 -36.32 -10.10 -16.20
CA ASP A 83 -36.24 -10.38 -14.76
C ASP A 83 -35.81 -9.12 -13.97
N ALA A 84 -36.60 -8.74 -12.97
CA ALA A 84 -36.37 -7.53 -12.17
C ALA A 84 -35.09 -7.56 -11.30
N ASP A 85 -34.57 -8.76 -11.02
CA ASP A 85 -33.38 -8.97 -10.18
C ASP A 85 -32.09 -9.14 -11.00
N THR A 86 -32.20 -9.30 -12.32
CA THR A 86 -31.05 -9.47 -13.21
C THR A 86 -30.61 -8.12 -13.77
N TRP A 87 -29.35 -7.77 -13.56
CA TRP A 87 -28.74 -6.54 -14.07
C TRP A 87 -27.72 -6.87 -15.15
N ARG A 88 -27.78 -6.15 -16.28
CA ARG A 88 -26.79 -6.23 -17.36
C ARG A 88 -25.93 -4.99 -17.38
N VAL A 89 -24.62 -5.15 -17.51
CA VAL A 89 -23.71 -4.03 -17.72
C VAL A 89 -23.88 -3.53 -19.16
N ARG A 90 -24.12 -2.23 -19.32
CA ARG A 90 -24.19 -1.59 -20.63
C ARG A 90 -22.79 -1.16 -21.06
N ILE A 91 -22.20 -1.94 -21.96
CA ILE A 91 -20.90 -1.63 -22.58
C ILE A 91 -21.17 -1.00 -23.95
N THR A 92 -20.53 0.13 -24.24
CA THR A 92 -20.57 0.80 -25.54
C THR A 92 -19.31 0.49 -26.33
N ASN A 93 -19.32 0.76 -27.64
CA ASN A 93 -18.15 0.55 -28.50
C ASN A 93 -16.93 1.41 -28.08
N ASP A 94 -17.20 2.55 -27.45
CA ASP A 94 -16.17 3.48 -26.99
C ASP A 94 -15.64 3.13 -25.59
N THR A 95 -16.28 2.18 -24.89
CA THR A 95 -15.84 1.76 -23.56
C THR A 95 -14.47 1.09 -23.67
N GLU A 96 -13.50 1.57 -22.90
CA GLU A 96 -12.19 0.96 -22.83
C GLU A 96 -12.26 -0.32 -22.00
N LEU A 97 -12.16 -1.47 -22.66
CA LEU A 97 -11.99 -2.75 -21.98
C LEU A 97 -10.51 -2.94 -21.69
N GLY A 98 -10.13 -2.81 -20.41
CA GLY A 98 -8.77 -3.09 -19.98
C GLY A 98 -8.34 -4.50 -20.37
N SER A 99 -7.13 -4.64 -20.90
CA SER A 99 -6.57 -5.96 -21.15
C SER A 99 -6.09 -6.58 -19.84
N ASN A 100 -6.65 -7.73 -19.49
CA ASN A 100 -6.21 -8.54 -18.34
C ASN A 100 -4.93 -9.34 -18.65
N ASP A 101 -4.13 -8.93 -19.63
CA ASP A 101 -2.93 -9.65 -20.05
C ASP A 101 -1.93 -9.87 -18.92
N THR A 102 -1.79 -8.93 -17.97
CA THR A 102 -0.90 -9.11 -16.81
C THR A 102 -1.41 -10.18 -15.83
N ILE A 103 -2.72 -10.45 -15.80
CA ILE A 103 -3.32 -11.50 -14.97
C ILE A 103 -3.24 -12.85 -15.69
N LYS A 104 -3.46 -12.86 -17.01
CA LYS A 104 -3.45 -14.07 -17.83
C LYS A 104 -2.03 -14.56 -18.12
N ASN A 105 -1.11 -13.62 -18.33
CA ASN A 105 0.31 -13.83 -18.57
C ASN A 105 1.10 -13.08 -17.49
N PRO A 106 1.06 -13.55 -16.22
CA PRO A 106 1.86 -12.93 -15.19
C PRO A 106 3.33 -12.98 -15.61
N PRO A 107 4.11 -11.90 -15.38
CA PRO A 107 5.54 -11.97 -15.60
C PRO A 107 6.10 -13.18 -14.84
N PRO A 108 7.04 -13.94 -15.42
CA PRO A 108 7.58 -15.12 -14.78
C PRO A 108 8.08 -14.74 -13.39
N MET A 109 7.56 -15.42 -12.37
CA MET A 109 7.91 -15.16 -10.98
C MET A 109 9.43 -15.24 -10.84
N GLU A 110 10.09 -14.12 -10.50
CA GLU A 110 11.54 -14.10 -10.36
C GLU A 110 11.97 -15.00 -9.19
N THR A 111 12.28 -16.26 -9.47
CA THR A 111 12.85 -17.18 -8.48
C THR A 111 14.36 -16.90 -8.37
N SER A 112 14.74 -15.95 -7.51
CA SER A 112 16.02 -15.96 -6.80
C SER A 112 16.17 -14.70 -5.95
N ARG A 113 17.12 -14.72 -5.02
CA ARG A 113 17.55 -13.62 -4.14
C ARG A 113 17.72 -12.24 -4.82
N ARG A 114 17.78 -12.16 -6.16
CA ARG A 114 17.83 -10.91 -6.94
C ARG A 114 16.51 -10.12 -6.88
N ALA A 115 15.35 -10.76 -6.94
CA ALA A 115 14.05 -10.10 -6.80
C ALA A 115 13.93 -9.38 -5.45
N ARG A 116 14.32 -10.11 -4.38
CA ARG A 116 14.36 -9.61 -3.00
C ARG A 116 15.34 -8.46 -2.78
N ARG A 117 16.36 -8.29 -3.64
CA ARG A 117 17.28 -7.15 -3.61
C ARG A 117 16.66 -5.93 -4.27
N LYS A 118 16.12 -6.08 -5.49
CA LYS A 118 15.44 -4.98 -6.20
C LYS A 118 14.23 -4.45 -5.44
N GLU A 119 13.43 -5.32 -4.85
CA GLU A 119 12.26 -4.92 -4.05
C GLU A 119 12.70 -4.16 -2.79
N LYS A 120 13.80 -4.56 -2.15
CA LYS A 120 14.40 -3.81 -1.04
C LYS A 120 14.90 -2.43 -1.48
N ASP A 121 15.57 -2.35 -2.62
CA ASP A 121 16.13 -1.11 -3.14
C ASP A 121 15.02 -0.14 -3.58
N ALA A 122 13.93 -0.65 -4.19
CA ALA A 122 12.75 0.13 -4.56
C ALA A 122 11.93 0.58 -3.33
N GLN A 123 11.78 -0.27 -2.32
CA GLN A 123 11.10 0.09 -1.07
C GLN A 123 11.85 1.19 -0.32
N VAL A 124 13.19 1.16 -0.31
CA VAL A 124 14.02 2.24 0.24
C VAL A 124 13.75 3.55 -0.49
N TYR A 125 13.66 3.53 -1.83
CA TYR A 125 13.41 4.73 -2.63
C TYR A 125 12.02 5.35 -2.38
N ILE A 126 10.97 4.52 -2.33
CA ILE A 126 9.59 4.98 -2.08
C ILE A 126 9.41 5.46 -0.62
N THR A 127 10.07 4.81 0.34
CA THR A 127 10.01 5.22 1.76
C THR A 127 10.74 6.54 2.00
N LEU A 128 11.85 6.78 1.29
CA LEU A 128 12.58 8.06 1.32
C LEU A 128 11.75 9.23 0.76
N LEU A 129 10.95 8.98 -0.29
CA LEU A 129 10.16 10.02 -0.94
C LEU A 129 8.85 10.39 -0.21
N ARG A 130 8.29 9.48 0.61
CA ARG A 130 6.96 9.67 1.19
C ARG A 130 6.91 10.34 2.56
N PHE A 131 8.04 10.58 3.22
CA PHE A 131 7.99 11.17 4.56
C PHE A 131 8.64 12.54 4.74
N TRP A 132 9.80 12.89 4.22
CA TRP A 132 10.52 14.06 4.75
C TRP A 132 11.11 15.02 3.69
N SER A 133 11.11 16.31 4.03
CA SER A 133 11.80 17.39 3.32
C SER A 133 13.28 17.06 3.15
N ALA A 134 13.83 17.35 1.97
CA ALA A 134 15.19 17.00 1.54
C ALA A 134 16.33 17.63 2.38
N ALA A 135 16.02 18.44 3.40
CA ALA A 135 17.01 19.16 4.18
C ALA A 135 17.68 18.34 5.29
N ASP A 136 17.08 17.25 5.79
CA ASP A 136 17.49 16.71 7.09
C ASP A 136 18.36 15.44 7.09
N PHE A 137 18.61 14.76 5.97
CA PHE A 137 19.43 13.52 6.03
C PHE A 137 20.29 13.27 4.78
N LEU A 138 21.44 13.94 4.72
CA LEU A 138 22.62 13.41 4.02
C LEU A 138 23.63 12.85 5.02
N LEU A 139 23.18 11.91 5.86
CA LEU A 139 24.11 11.06 6.61
C LEU A 139 24.57 9.94 5.68
N PHE A 140 25.77 10.07 5.14
CA PHE A 140 26.42 9.05 4.31
C PHE A 140 26.41 7.68 5.01
N TYR A 141 26.23 6.60 4.24
CA TYR A 141 26.17 5.22 4.72
C TYR A 141 27.32 4.84 5.68
N SER A 142 28.51 5.42 5.47
CA SER A 142 29.69 5.25 6.33
C SER A 142 29.47 5.76 7.76
N VAL A 143 28.78 6.90 7.92
CA VAL A 143 28.50 7.51 9.23
C VAL A 143 27.46 6.70 9.99
N LEU A 144 26.38 6.30 9.32
CA LEU A 144 25.35 5.41 9.89
C LEU A 144 25.93 4.06 10.34
N LYS A 145 26.84 3.48 9.55
CA LYS A 145 27.50 2.21 9.88
C LYS A 145 28.45 2.35 11.08
N LYS A 146 29.17 3.46 11.20
CA LYS A 146 30.03 3.76 12.36
C LYS A 146 29.19 3.98 13.62
N ALA A 147 28.11 4.75 13.53
CA ALA A 147 27.17 4.98 14.64
C ALA A 147 26.50 3.67 15.11
N HIS A 148 26.04 2.82 14.19
CA HIS A 148 25.47 1.52 14.53
C HIS A 148 26.50 0.60 15.24
N LYS A 149 27.77 0.65 14.86
CA LYS A 149 28.83 -0.15 15.49
C LYS A 149 29.14 0.33 16.92
N ASN A 150 28.99 1.63 17.16
CA ASN A 150 29.27 2.26 18.45
C ASN A 150 28.07 2.28 19.41
N ARG A 151 26.90 1.74 19.02
CA ARG A 151 25.74 1.73 19.91
C ARG A 151 25.95 0.72 21.04
N GLU A 152 25.74 1.17 22.26
CA GLU A 152 25.63 0.28 23.41
C GLU A 152 24.24 -0.36 23.40
N VAL A 153 24.18 -1.68 23.22
CA VAL A 153 22.91 -2.41 23.26
C VAL A 153 22.57 -2.68 24.72
N PRO A 154 21.43 -2.17 25.24
CA PRO A 154 21.05 -2.41 26.63
C PRO A 154 20.84 -3.91 26.88
N GLU A 155 21.25 -4.38 28.06
CA GLU A 155 21.06 -5.77 28.47
C GLU A 155 19.58 -6.05 28.71
N LEU A 156 19.00 -6.93 27.89
CA LEU A 156 17.60 -7.33 28.02
C LEU A 156 17.48 -8.44 29.08
N ARG A 157 16.78 -8.17 30.17
CA ARG A 157 16.48 -9.17 31.21
C ARG A 157 15.25 -9.97 30.81
N GLU A 158 15.32 -11.29 30.95
CA GLU A 158 14.20 -12.18 30.61
C GLU A 158 13.01 -12.04 31.58
N GLU A 159 13.22 -11.43 32.76
CA GLU A 159 12.20 -11.17 33.78
C GLU A 159 11.24 -10.03 33.38
N ASP A 160 11.71 -9.12 32.52
CA ASP A 160 10.94 -7.95 32.04
C ASP A 160 10.08 -8.28 30.81
N LEU A 161 10.17 -9.52 30.30
CA LEU A 161 9.46 -10.00 29.12
C LEU A 161 8.26 -10.87 29.52
N GLU A 162 7.07 -10.50 29.07
CA GLU A 162 5.91 -11.37 29.08
C GLU A 162 5.81 -12.14 27.78
N GLU A 163 5.56 -13.45 27.87
CA GLU A 163 5.38 -14.33 26.71
C GLU A 163 3.95 -14.84 26.64
N VAL A 164 3.25 -14.55 25.54
CA VAL A 164 1.90 -15.02 25.27
C VAL A 164 1.89 -15.87 24.01
N PHE A 165 1.35 -17.09 24.12
CA PHE A 165 1.18 -17.99 22.98
C PHE A 165 -0.18 -17.70 22.34
N VAL A 166 -0.17 -17.33 21.07
CA VAL A 166 -1.37 -16.93 20.31
C VAL A 166 -1.54 -17.87 19.12
N ARG A 167 -2.79 -18.25 18.86
CA ARG A 167 -3.15 -19.01 17.64
C ARG A 167 -3.24 -18.06 16.46
N GLY A 168 -2.76 -18.48 15.30
CA GLY A 168 -2.94 -17.71 14.08
C GLY A 168 -4.42 -17.58 13.74
N SER A 169 -4.86 -16.37 13.37
CA SER A 169 -6.20 -16.12 12.82
C SER A 169 -6.05 -15.75 11.34
N GLY A 170 -6.79 -16.43 10.46
CA GLY A 170 -6.78 -16.20 9.01
C GLY A 170 -7.17 -17.46 8.22
N PRO A 171 -7.29 -17.39 6.87
CA PRO A 171 -7.60 -18.51 5.98
C PRO A 171 -6.43 -19.52 5.83
N GLY A 172 -5.69 -19.77 6.92
CA GLY A 172 -4.57 -20.70 6.97
C GLY A 172 -5.00 -22.16 7.08
N GLY A 173 -4.11 -23.07 6.66
CA GLY A 173 -4.34 -24.52 6.70
C GLY A 173 -4.49 -25.09 8.12
N GLN A 174 -4.98 -26.34 8.22
CA GLN A 174 -5.34 -26.99 9.50
C GLN A 174 -4.24 -26.93 10.59
N SER A 175 -2.97 -26.96 10.19
CA SER A 175 -1.83 -26.89 11.11
C SER A 175 -1.76 -25.54 11.85
N VAL A 176 -2.02 -24.42 11.16
CA VAL A 176 -1.92 -23.06 11.71
C VAL A 176 -3.03 -22.76 12.72
N ASN A 177 -4.23 -23.30 12.47
CA ASN A 177 -5.40 -23.04 13.31
C ASN A 177 -5.43 -23.92 14.57
N LYS A 178 -4.75 -25.07 14.55
CA LYS A 178 -4.71 -26.03 15.68
C LYS A 178 -3.47 -25.88 16.56
N THR A 179 -2.39 -25.27 16.08
CA THR A 179 -1.14 -25.14 16.84
C THR A 179 -0.91 -23.72 17.33
N GLU A 180 -0.52 -23.58 18.60
CA GLU A 180 -0.10 -22.31 19.23
C GLU A 180 1.33 -21.94 18.79
N ASN A 181 1.51 -21.75 17.49
CA ASN A 181 2.83 -21.59 16.89
C ASN A 181 3.34 -20.14 16.90
N ASN A 182 2.53 -19.16 17.31
CA ASN A 182 2.99 -17.77 17.44
C ASN A 182 3.23 -17.39 18.90
N VAL A 183 4.39 -16.80 19.18
CA VAL A 183 4.75 -16.25 20.48
C VAL A 183 4.82 -14.74 20.35
N GLN A 184 4.00 -14.05 21.13
CA GLN A 184 4.07 -12.60 21.31
C GLN A 184 4.92 -12.30 22.54
N LEU A 185 5.91 -11.43 22.39
CA LEU A 185 6.72 -10.93 23.49
C LEU A 185 6.39 -9.47 23.77
N LEU A 186 6.09 -9.15 25.02
CA LEU A 186 5.91 -7.77 25.49
C LEU A 186 7.00 -7.44 26.51
N HIS A 187 7.77 -6.39 26.25
CA HIS A 187 8.70 -5.86 27.25
C HIS A 187 7.97 -4.86 28.14
N ARG A 188 7.69 -5.27 29.39
CA ARG A 188 6.88 -4.50 30.36
C ARG A 188 7.33 -3.05 30.54
N PRO A 189 8.62 -2.73 30.75
CA PRO A 189 8.99 -1.36 31.11
C PRO A 189 9.00 -0.41 29.91
N THR A 190 9.12 -0.90 28.67
CA THR A 190 9.10 -0.03 27.46
C THR A 190 7.80 -0.11 26.69
N GLY A 191 6.92 -1.08 26.97
CA GLY A 191 5.68 -1.31 26.23
C GLY A 191 5.90 -1.83 24.79
N ILE A 192 7.12 -2.19 24.41
CA ILE A 192 7.43 -2.67 23.07
C ILE A 192 6.90 -4.09 22.90
N ARG A 193 6.06 -4.30 21.89
CA ARG A 193 5.48 -5.60 21.53
C ARG A 193 6.12 -6.14 20.25
N LEU A 194 6.51 -7.41 20.27
CA LEU A 194 7.00 -8.16 19.12
C LEU A 194 5.99 -9.25 18.77
N ASP A 195 5.33 -9.10 17.63
CA ASP A 195 4.18 -9.95 17.23
C ASP A 195 4.55 -11.22 16.46
N ARG A 196 5.82 -11.35 16.03
CA ARG A 196 6.27 -12.44 15.18
C ARG A 196 7.65 -12.94 15.58
N ILE A 197 7.66 -13.91 16.49
CA ILE A 197 8.80 -14.80 16.64
C ILE A 197 8.34 -16.17 16.15
N GLN A 198 8.97 -16.62 15.07
CA GLN A 198 8.67 -17.89 14.46
C GLN A 198 9.10 -19.00 15.42
N ASN A 199 8.14 -19.60 16.14
CA ASN A 199 8.39 -20.82 16.89
C ASN A 199 8.57 -21.94 15.86
N PRO A 200 9.68 -22.70 15.86
CA PRO A 200 9.88 -23.79 14.90
C PRO A 200 9.02 -25.03 15.22
N GLY A 201 7.82 -24.86 15.79
CA GLY A 201 6.90 -25.94 16.12
C GLY A 201 7.17 -26.63 17.46
N LEU A 202 7.92 -26.01 18.38
CA LEU A 202 8.16 -26.57 19.72
C LEU A 202 6.95 -26.32 20.61
N SER A 203 6.48 -27.34 21.31
CA SER A 203 5.49 -27.17 22.37
C SER A 203 6.06 -26.31 23.52
N ARG A 204 5.18 -25.68 24.31
CA ARG A 204 5.57 -24.81 25.45
C ARG A 204 6.60 -25.49 26.39
N GLY A 205 6.44 -26.79 26.64
CA GLY A 205 7.37 -27.57 27.48
C GLY A 205 8.73 -27.84 26.82
N GLU A 206 8.76 -28.06 25.51
CA GLU A 206 10.01 -28.28 24.77
C GLU A 206 10.82 -26.98 24.61
N LEU A 207 10.13 -25.85 24.43
CA LEU A 207 10.75 -24.53 24.39
C LEU A 207 11.42 -24.19 25.73
N GLN A 208 10.78 -24.50 26.86
CA GLN A 208 11.37 -24.31 28.20
C GLN A 208 12.63 -25.18 28.38
N ARG A 209 12.59 -26.44 27.95
CA ARG A 209 13.77 -27.34 27.98
C ARG A 209 14.89 -26.87 27.06
N ALA A 210 14.56 -26.29 25.90
CA ALA A 210 15.54 -25.71 24.99
C ALA A 210 16.20 -24.45 25.59
N LYS A 211 15.40 -23.56 26.20
CA LYS A 211 15.91 -22.38 26.92
C LYS A 211 16.84 -22.76 28.07
N GLN A 212 16.50 -23.79 28.84
CA GLN A 212 17.32 -24.27 29.95
C GLN A 212 18.69 -24.80 29.47
N ARG A 213 18.70 -25.58 28.39
CA ARG A 213 19.95 -26.06 27.75
C ARG A 213 20.83 -24.92 27.25
N GLU A 214 20.25 -23.87 26.67
CA GLU A 214 21.01 -22.72 26.19
C GLU A 214 21.59 -21.88 27.34
N ARG A 215 20.85 -21.73 28.45
CA ARG A 215 21.36 -21.10 29.68
C ARG A 215 22.55 -21.85 30.26
N GLU A 216 22.51 -23.18 30.31
CA GLU A 216 23.63 -24.02 30.76
C GLU A 216 24.85 -23.90 29.83
N ARG A 217 24.63 -23.85 28.51
CA ARG A 217 25.70 -23.59 27.52
C ARG A 217 26.35 -22.22 27.71
N ARG A 218 25.57 -21.17 27.98
CA ARG A 218 26.11 -19.83 28.26
C ARG A 218 26.91 -19.81 29.56
N ARG A 219 26.43 -20.47 30.62
CA ARG A 219 27.14 -20.59 31.90
C ARG A 219 28.46 -21.33 31.75
N SER A 220 28.48 -22.46 31.04
CA SER A 220 29.71 -23.23 30.79
C SER A 220 30.72 -22.47 29.92
N ARG A 221 30.27 -21.70 28.90
CA ARG A 221 31.16 -20.83 28.10
C ARG A 221 31.77 -19.70 28.93
N LYS A 222 30.96 -19.02 29.76
CA LYS A 222 31.46 -17.98 30.68
C LYS A 222 32.45 -18.56 31.69
N ALA A 223 32.18 -19.74 32.24
CA ALA A 223 33.08 -20.44 33.16
C ALA A 223 34.41 -20.82 32.51
N LYS A 224 34.38 -21.39 31.29
CA LYS A 224 35.59 -21.71 30.52
C LYS A 224 36.43 -20.47 30.18
N LYS A 225 35.77 -19.37 29.79
CA LYS A 225 36.46 -18.09 29.53
C LYS A 225 37.17 -17.58 30.79
N LYS A 226 36.47 -17.60 31.93
CA LYS A 226 37.04 -17.19 33.23
C LYS A 226 38.18 -18.10 33.70
N HIS A 227 38.11 -19.41 33.40
CA HIS A 227 39.19 -20.35 33.72
C HIS A 227 40.43 -20.12 32.84
N LYS A 228 40.23 -19.80 31.56
CA LYS A 228 41.31 -19.46 30.64
C LYS A 228 41.98 -18.13 31.03
N GLU A 229 41.18 -17.10 31.31
CA GLU A 229 41.69 -15.80 31.79
C GLU A 229 42.47 -15.91 33.11
N LYS A 230 42.17 -16.88 33.98
CA LYS A 230 42.99 -17.16 35.17
C LYS A 230 44.30 -17.88 34.85
N GLN A 231 44.28 -18.87 33.96
CA GLN A 231 45.50 -19.57 33.53
C GLN A 231 46.47 -18.67 32.77
N ASP A 232 45.95 -17.72 32.00
CA ASP A 232 46.74 -16.71 31.27
C ASP A 232 47.33 -15.63 32.20
N VAL A 233 46.85 -15.52 33.45
CA VAL A 233 47.35 -14.58 34.47
C VAL A 233 48.34 -15.26 35.43
N ASP A 234 48.23 -16.57 35.61
CA ASP A 234 49.13 -17.38 36.45
C ASP A 234 50.33 -17.96 35.67
N SER A 235 50.46 -17.68 34.36
CA SER A 235 51.61 -18.04 33.50
C SER A 235 52.45 -16.81 33.14
#